data_AF-A0A1M7T024-F1
#
_entry.id   AF-A0A1M7T024-F1
#
_cell.length_a   1.000
_cell.length_b   1.000
_cell.length_c   1.000
_cell.angle_alpha   90.00
_cell.angle_beta   90.00
_cell.angle_gamma   90.00
#
_symmetry.space_group_name_H-M   'P 1'
#
loop_
_entity.id
_entity.type
_entity.pdbx_description
1 polymer ?
#
loop_
_entity_poly.entity_id
_entity_poly.type
_entity_poly.pdbx_seq_one_letter_code
_entity_poly.pdbx_strand_id
1 'polypeptide(L)'
;MCRMAAFSSNEYVEVGKIIINVSEMAKSGKSAPHDDGYGFVLFTKERKLEYKSVVAIFEDDFWKSVVEGFKASAGIVHARKASENLDKTKLQLHPFHISGKYLAHNGTVYNANIENDFRSDTYDFFLNIFSFDNFEALIDNVRRYVTNHKYSGLNFLLYDEIEDSLYVGCIYSRSPDYFTLYYDQNEAGFVVYSENVNGDLTPMENGEILKVSNGKVTQKGRVF
;
A
#
# COMPACT_ATOMS: atom_id res chain seq x y z
N MET A 1 8.72 4.64 -8.93
CA MET A 1 8.43 4.01 -7.63
C MET A 1 7.70 5.01 -6.76
N CYS A 2 6.76 4.56 -5.93
CA CYS A 2 5.51 5.26 -5.59
C CYS A 2 5.47 5.76 -4.14
N ARG A 3 4.37 6.42 -3.74
CA ARG A 3 4.07 6.79 -2.35
C ARG A 3 2.78 6.16 -1.89
N MET A 4 2.76 5.68 -0.66
CA MET A 4 1.60 4.96 -0.16
C MET A 4 1.47 5.04 1.35
N ALA A 5 0.24 4.84 1.80
CA ALA A 5 -0.10 4.69 3.20
C ALA A 5 -1.21 3.66 3.35
N ALA A 6 -1.26 3.01 4.51
CA ALA A 6 -2.41 2.25 4.95
C ALA A 6 -2.66 2.48 6.43
N PHE A 7 -3.89 2.27 6.85
CA PHE A 7 -4.28 2.38 8.24
C PHE A 7 -5.33 1.35 8.61
N SER A 8 -5.39 1.07 9.90
CA SER A 8 -6.43 0.29 10.56
C SER A 8 -6.70 0.93 11.92
N SER A 9 -7.95 1.00 12.34
CA SER A 9 -8.37 1.57 13.61
C SER A 9 -9.60 0.83 14.12
N ASN A 10 -9.73 0.75 15.44
CA ASN A 10 -10.96 0.31 16.10
C ASN A 10 -12.05 1.40 16.09
N GLU A 11 -11.66 2.64 15.82
CA GLU A 11 -12.54 3.81 15.73
C GLU A 11 -12.52 4.39 14.32
N TYR A 12 -13.45 5.29 14.06
CA TYR A 12 -13.51 6.01 12.79
C TYR A 12 -12.55 7.21 12.80
N VAL A 13 -11.45 7.09 12.06
CA VAL A 13 -10.44 8.15 11.93
C VAL A 13 -10.70 9.02 10.71
N GLU A 14 -10.39 10.31 10.84
CA GLU A 14 -10.46 11.25 9.73
C GLU A 14 -9.35 10.95 8.71
N VAL A 15 -9.75 10.54 7.51
CA VAL A 15 -8.82 10.04 6.49
C VAL A 15 -8.06 11.17 5.79
N GLY A 16 -8.56 12.41 5.90
CA GLY A 16 -8.01 13.58 5.22
C GLY A 16 -6.51 13.76 5.51
N LYS A 17 -6.10 13.63 6.78
CA LYS A 17 -4.68 13.76 7.17
C LYS A 17 -3.79 12.70 6.51
N ILE A 18 -4.27 11.47 6.38
CA ILE A 18 -3.52 10.37 5.76
C ILE A 18 -3.32 10.64 4.26
N ILE A 19 -4.38 11.08 3.58
CA ILE A 19 -4.32 11.40 2.15
C ILE A 19 -3.45 12.63 1.89
N ILE A 20 -3.54 13.66 2.75
CA ILE A 20 -2.64 14.84 2.72
C ILE A 20 -1.17 14.41 2.84
N ASN A 21 -0.85 13.53 3.80
CA ASN A 21 0.51 13.04 3.96
C ASN A 21 1.01 12.30 2.70
N VAL A 22 0.16 11.48 2.06
CA VAL A 22 0.52 10.84 0.78
C VAL A 22 0.70 11.87 -0.32
N SER A 23 -0.14 12.90 -0.36
CA SER A 23 -0.05 14.01 -1.30
C SER A 23 1.26 14.78 -1.17
N GLU A 24 1.68 15.13 0.04
CA GLU A 24 2.95 15.82 0.30
C GLU A 24 4.16 14.94 -0.04
N MET A 25 4.12 13.65 0.32
CA MET A 25 5.17 12.70 -0.10
C MET A 25 5.26 12.61 -1.63
N ALA A 26 4.12 12.62 -2.32
CA ALA A 26 4.08 12.54 -3.78
C ALA A 26 4.63 13.81 -4.45
N LYS A 27 4.37 14.98 -3.86
CA LYS A 27 4.78 16.28 -4.40
C LYS A 27 6.25 16.60 -4.15
N SER A 28 6.75 16.34 -2.95
CA SER A 28 8.06 16.81 -2.48
C SER A 28 8.89 15.78 -1.73
N GLY A 29 8.39 14.55 -1.56
CA GLY A 29 9.14 13.46 -0.94
C GLY A 29 10.29 12.92 -1.82
N LYS A 30 10.88 11.80 -1.42
CA LYS A 30 12.04 11.23 -2.12
C LYS A 30 11.70 10.90 -3.58
N SER A 31 12.57 11.28 -4.51
CA SER A 31 12.36 11.03 -5.94
C SER A 31 11.01 11.53 -6.47
N ALA A 32 10.41 12.54 -5.83
CA ALA A 32 9.27 13.28 -6.35
C ALA A 32 9.61 13.98 -7.69
N PRO A 33 8.60 14.39 -8.49
CA PRO A 33 7.18 14.17 -8.26
C PRO A 33 6.75 12.72 -8.54
N HIS A 34 5.64 12.31 -7.90
CA HIS A 34 4.88 11.09 -8.13
C HIS A 34 3.51 11.49 -8.69
N ASP A 35 3.48 11.81 -9.97
CA ASP A 35 2.42 12.54 -10.66
C ASP A 35 1.66 11.69 -11.70
N ASP A 36 1.90 10.38 -11.75
CA ASP A 36 1.29 9.47 -12.73
C ASP A 36 -0.07 8.91 -12.29
N GLY A 37 -0.77 9.66 -11.45
CA GLY A 37 -2.06 9.30 -10.88
C GLY A 37 -2.01 8.77 -9.44
N TYR A 38 -3.19 8.50 -8.88
CA TYR A 38 -3.35 7.93 -7.55
C TYR A 38 -4.64 7.14 -7.42
N GLY A 39 -4.75 6.37 -6.35
CA GLY A 39 -5.98 5.75 -5.95
C GLY A 39 -6.04 5.47 -4.47
N PHE A 40 -7.25 5.26 -3.99
CA PHE A 40 -7.50 4.83 -2.63
C PHE A 40 -8.71 3.89 -2.54
N VAL A 41 -8.69 3.08 -1.49
CA VAL A 41 -9.86 2.38 -0.98
C VAL A 41 -9.97 2.67 0.51
N LEU A 42 -11.17 3.04 0.96
CA LEU A 42 -11.47 3.37 2.34
C LEU A 42 -12.66 2.55 2.81
N PHE A 43 -12.56 2.02 4.02
CA PHE A 43 -13.56 1.13 4.61
C PHE A 43 -14.18 1.76 5.85
N THR A 44 -15.50 1.65 5.93
CA THR A 44 -16.31 1.89 7.13
C THR A 44 -17.05 0.59 7.46
N LYS A 45 -17.75 0.50 8.60
CA LYS A 45 -18.55 -0.69 8.91
C LYS A 45 -19.67 -0.96 7.88
N GLU A 46 -20.12 0.07 7.18
CA GLU A 46 -21.33 0.00 6.33
C GLU A 46 -21.03 0.19 4.85
N ARG A 47 -19.92 0.84 4.53
CA ARG A 47 -19.62 1.37 3.20
C ARG A 47 -18.15 1.25 2.88
N LYS A 48 -17.89 1.10 1.60
CA LYS A 48 -16.57 1.20 0.98
C LYS A 48 -16.57 2.37 0.00
N LEU A 49 -15.49 3.13 -0.01
CA LEU A 49 -15.25 4.20 -0.97
C LEU A 49 -13.96 3.89 -1.75
N GLU A 50 -14.09 3.75 -3.07
CA GLU A 50 -12.97 3.54 -3.98
C GLU A 50 -12.88 4.70 -4.97
N TYR A 51 -11.67 5.17 -5.23
CA TYR A 51 -11.42 6.21 -6.22
C TYR A 51 -10.05 6.03 -6.88
N LYS A 52 -9.98 6.30 -8.19
CA LYS A 52 -8.76 6.29 -8.98
C LYS A 52 -8.77 7.42 -10.01
N SER A 53 -7.66 8.16 -10.08
CA SER A 53 -7.46 9.27 -11.00
C SER A 53 -6.07 9.23 -11.61
N VAL A 54 -5.97 9.58 -12.89
CA VAL A 54 -4.67 9.77 -13.56
C VAL A 54 -4.08 11.16 -13.30
N VAL A 55 -4.83 12.05 -12.64
CA VAL A 55 -4.34 13.34 -12.16
C VAL A 55 -3.46 13.10 -10.93
N ALA A 56 -2.40 13.89 -10.76
CA ALA A 56 -1.58 13.80 -9.57
C ALA A 56 -2.41 14.09 -8.30
N ILE A 57 -2.16 13.33 -7.23
CA ILE A 57 -2.91 13.48 -5.97
C ILE A 57 -2.84 14.91 -5.40
N PHE A 58 -1.73 15.63 -5.62
CA PHE A 58 -1.55 16.99 -5.12
C PHE A 58 -2.17 18.06 -6.02
N GLU A 59 -2.71 17.70 -7.18
CA GLU A 59 -3.42 18.57 -8.12
C GLU A 59 -4.93 18.31 -8.17
N ASP A 60 -5.37 17.13 -7.72
CA ASP A 60 -6.78 16.74 -7.78
C ASP A 60 -7.56 17.30 -6.57
N ASP A 61 -8.39 18.33 -6.80
CA ASP A 61 -9.26 18.88 -5.76
C ASP A 61 -10.49 17.98 -5.46
N PHE A 62 -10.77 16.98 -6.31
CA PHE A 62 -11.93 16.11 -6.13
C PHE A 62 -11.83 15.32 -4.84
N TRP A 63 -10.70 14.66 -4.57
CA TRP A 63 -10.59 13.87 -3.34
C TRP A 63 -10.74 14.74 -2.10
N LYS A 64 -10.25 15.99 -2.12
CA LYS A 64 -10.39 16.90 -0.97
C LYS A 64 -11.87 17.09 -0.64
N SER A 65 -12.70 17.33 -1.66
CA SER A 65 -14.16 17.49 -1.48
C SER A 65 -14.87 16.20 -1.07
N VAL A 66 -14.40 15.03 -1.53
CA VAL A 66 -15.06 13.74 -1.27
C VAL A 66 -14.72 13.20 0.12
N VAL A 67 -13.50 13.43 0.60
CA VAL A 67 -13.03 12.87 1.87
C VAL A 67 -13.13 13.86 3.03
N GLU A 68 -13.54 15.10 2.78
CA GLU A 68 -13.80 16.07 3.82
C GLU A 68 -14.87 15.53 4.79
N GLY A 69 -14.50 15.38 6.06
CA GLY A 69 -15.35 14.78 7.08
C GLY A 69 -15.62 13.27 6.91
N PHE A 70 -15.04 12.62 5.91
CA PHE A 70 -15.14 11.17 5.76
C PHE A 70 -14.29 10.49 6.82
N LYS A 71 -14.90 9.56 7.55
CA LYS A 71 -14.21 8.77 8.56
C LYS A 71 -14.24 7.29 8.18
N ALA A 72 -13.11 6.62 8.38
CA ALA A 72 -12.91 5.23 8.01
C ALA A 72 -12.21 4.47 9.13
N SER A 73 -12.43 3.16 9.20
CA SER A 73 -11.74 2.26 10.12
C SER A 73 -10.52 1.59 9.48
N ALA A 74 -10.46 1.51 8.15
CA ALA A 74 -9.29 1.02 7.43
C ALA A 74 -9.19 1.63 6.04
N GLY A 75 -8.01 1.54 5.43
CA GLY A 75 -7.85 1.94 4.04
C GLY A 75 -6.43 1.90 3.53
N ILE A 76 -6.31 2.03 2.21
CA ILE A 76 -5.05 2.09 1.48
C ILE A 76 -5.11 3.30 0.55
N VAL A 77 -4.03 4.09 0.52
CA VAL A 77 -3.85 5.25 -0.37
C VAL A 77 -2.52 5.06 -1.12
N HIS A 78 -2.51 5.32 -2.42
CA HIS A 78 -1.31 5.16 -3.24
C HIS A 78 -1.23 6.22 -4.33
N ALA A 79 -0.12 6.95 -4.38
CA ALA A 79 0.25 7.88 -5.44
C ALA A 79 1.35 7.26 -6.29
N ARG A 80 1.12 7.19 -7.59
CA ARG A 80 1.91 6.42 -8.54
C ARG A 80 3.02 7.27 -9.16
N LYS A 81 4.17 6.62 -9.36
CA LYS A 81 5.20 7.04 -10.32
C LYS A 81 5.55 5.84 -11.19
N ALA A 82 5.02 5.84 -12.40
CA ALA A 82 5.18 4.78 -13.38
C ALA A 82 6.65 4.68 -13.80
N SER A 83 7.12 3.46 -14.04
CA SER A 83 8.41 3.25 -14.71
C SER A 83 8.32 3.73 -16.16
N GLU A 84 9.47 4.09 -16.74
CA GLU A 84 9.55 4.48 -18.14
C GLU A 84 8.93 3.41 -19.05
N ASN A 85 8.18 3.85 -20.07
CA ASN A 85 7.49 3.01 -21.05
C ASN A 85 6.33 2.15 -20.52
N LEU A 86 5.87 2.34 -19.27
CA LEU A 86 4.63 1.74 -18.79
C LEU A 86 3.42 2.62 -19.08
N ASP A 87 2.29 1.96 -19.33
CA ASP A 87 1.01 2.60 -19.56
C ASP A 87 0.58 3.44 -18.33
N LYS A 88 0.22 4.70 -18.58
CA LYS A 88 -0.29 5.65 -17.58
C LYS A 88 -1.81 5.72 -17.61
N THR A 89 -2.45 4.56 -17.49
CA THR A 89 -3.91 4.48 -17.45
C THR A 89 -4.42 4.17 -16.05
N LYS A 90 -5.74 4.36 -15.85
CA LYS A 90 -6.41 3.98 -14.61
C LYS A 90 -6.27 2.50 -14.27
N LEU A 91 -6.07 1.64 -15.28
CA LEU A 91 -5.97 0.19 -15.10
C LEU A 91 -4.75 -0.16 -14.23
N GLN A 92 -3.63 0.54 -14.39
CA GLN A 92 -2.39 0.28 -13.63
C GLN A 92 -2.33 1.01 -12.27
N LEU A 93 -3.37 1.76 -11.89
CA LEU A 93 -3.40 2.45 -10.61
C LEU A 93 -3.78 1.49 -9.48
N HIS A 94 -3.02 1.54 -8.39
CA HIS A 94 -3.33 0.86 -7.15
C HIS A 94 -4.49 1.55 -6.40
N PRO A 95 -5.13 0.86 -5.44
CA PRO A 95 -5.00 -0.57 -5.13
C PRO A 95 -5.61 -1.49 -6.20
N PHE A 96 -5.00 -2.65 -6.46
CA PHE A 96 -5.62 -3.73 -7.24
C PHE A 96 -6.58 -4.53 -6.38
N HIS A 97 -7.58 -5.19 -6.97
CA HIS A 97 -8.59 -5.96 -6.24
C HIS A 97 -8.75 -7.39 -6.79
N ILE A 98 -8.74 -8.39 -5.90
CA ILE A 98 -9.03 -9.81 -6.19
C ILE A 98 -9.82 -10.38 -5.02
N SER A 99 -11.06 -10.84 -5.25
CA SER A 99 -11.87 -11.60 -4.28
C SER A 99 -11.92 -11.01 -2.86
N GLY A 100 -12.21 -9.72 -2.72
CA GLY A 100 -12.31 -9.02 -1.44
C GLY A 100 -10.97 -8.58 -0.84
N LYS A 101 -9.86 -8.78 -1.56
CA LYS A 101 -8.52 -8.33 -1.15
C LYS A 101 -8.06 -7.16 -2.00
N TYR A 102 -7.41 -6.17 -1.39
CA TYR A 102 -6.88 -4.97 -2.06
C TYR A 102 -5.40 -4.85 -1.86
N LEU A 103 -4.62 -4.68 -2.93
CA LEU A 103 -3.17 -4.61 -2.85
C LEU A 103 -2.61 -3.33 -3.48
N ALA A 104 -1.84 -2.57 -2.69
CA ALA A 104 -0.91 -1.56 -3.17
C ALA A 104 0.53 -2.06 -3.05
N HIS A 105 1.37 -1.72 -4.01
CA HIS A 105 2.77 -2.14 -4.07
C HIS A 105 3.68 -0.96 -4.39
N ASN A 106 4.84 -0.91 -3.73
CA ASN A 106 5.91 0.02 -4.03
C ASN A 106 7.21 -0.75 -4.28
N GLY A 107 7.60 -0.81 -5.54
CA GLY A 107 8.72 -1.63 -5.98
C GLY A 107 8.71 -1.87 -7.47
N THR A 108 9.60 -2.75 -7.90
CA THR A 108 9.66 -3.24 -9.28
C THR A 108 10.12 -4.68 -9.23
N VAL A 109 9.39 -5.56 -9.90
CA VAL A 109 9.76 -6.96 -10.09
C VAL A 109 10.17 -7.13 -11.55
N TYR A 110 11.47 -7.31 -11.80
CA TYR A 110 12.04 -7.23 -13.14
C TYR A 110 11.67 -8.41 -14.04
N ASN A 111 11.41 -9.57 -13.45
CA ASN A 111 11.09 -10.81 -14.14
C ASN A 111 9.66 -11.30 -13.84
N ALA A 112 8.77 -10.39 -13.41
CA ALA A 112 7.35 -10.71 -13.26
C ALA A 112 6.70 -10.99 -14.62
N ASN A 113 5.64 -11.78 -14.61
CA ASN A 113 4.83 -12.03 -15.81
C ASN A 113 3.90 -10.84 -16.10
N ILE A 114 4.34 -9.94 -16.99
CA ILE A 114 3.55 -8.76 -17.39
C ILE A 114 2.54 -9.04 -18.52
N GLU A 115 2.38 -10.28 -18.97
CA GLU A 115 1.34 -10.67 -19.96
C GLU A 115 -0.04 -10.87 -19.31
N ASN A 116 -0.22 -10.40 -18.08
CA ASN A 116 -1.51 -10.37 -17.39
C ASN A 116 -2.41 -9.22 -17.88
N ASP A 117 -3.70 -9.28 -17.53
CA ASP A 117 -4.75 -8.32 -17.95
C ASP A 117 -4.43 -6.85 -17.64
N PHE A 118 -3.56 -6.60 -16.64
CA PHE A 118 -3.20 -5.27 -16.18
C PHE A 118 -1.85 -4.79 -16.72
N ARG A 119 -1.11 -5.65 -17.43
CA ARG A 119 0.28 -5.41 -17.88
C ARG A 119 1.18 -4.91 -16.75
N SER A 120 1.03 -5.50 -15.56
CA SER A 120 1.61 -5.00 -14.31
C SER A 120 2.37 -6.08 -13.56
N ASP A 121 3.60 -5.77 -13.16
CA ASP A 121 4.41 -6.57 -12.26
C ASP A 121 3.78 -6.72 -10.86
N THR A 122 3.07 -5.68 -10.41
CA THR A 122 2.32 -5.74 -9.15
C THR A 122 1.19 -6.75 -9.25
N TYR A 123 0.46 -6.78 -10.37
CA TYR A 123 -0.68 -7.68 -10.49
C TYR A 123 -0.23 -9.14 -10.51
N ASP A 124 0.89 -9.43 -11.17
CA ASP A 124 1.56 -10.74 -11.09
C ASP A 124 1.94 -11.10 -9.64
N PHE A 125 2.57 -10.17 -8.91
CA PHE A 125 2.85 -10.37 -7.50
C PHE A 125 1.57 -10.65 -6.68
N PHE A 126 0.50 -9.92 -6.95
CA PHE A 126 -0.77 -10.10 -6.24
C PHE A 126 -1.38 -11.49 -6.51
N LEU A 127 -1.39 -11.94 -7.77
CA LEU A 127 -1.85 -13.28 -8.16
C LEU A 127 -1.09 -14.41 -7.43
N ASN A 128 0.17 -14.19 -7.07
CA ASN A 128 0.99 -15.18 -6.38
C ASN A 128 0.82 -15.20 -4.85
N ILE A 129 0.24 -14.15 -4.25
CA ILE A 129 0.12 -14.05 -2.79
C ILE A 129 -1.32 -13.98 -2.27
N PHE A 130 -2.33 -13.69 -3.10
CA PHE A 130 -3.69 -13.39 -2.63
C PHE A 130 -4.41 -14.58 -1.98
N SER A 131 -4.03 -15.82 -2.33
CA SER A 131 -4.68 -17.02 -1.83
C SER A 131 -3.92 -17.59 -0.64
N PHE A 132 -4.42 -17.34 0.57
CA PHE A 132 -3.89 -17.87 1.81
C PHE A 132 -5.02 -18.04 2.84
N ASP A 133 -4.92 -19.09 3.66
CA ASP A 133 -5.90 -19.38 4.71
C ASP A 133 -5.51 -18.78 6.08
N ASN A 134 -4.24 -18.41 6.24
CA ASN A 134 -3.71 -17.84 7.47
C ASN A 134 -2.41 -17.04 7.20
N PHE A 135 -1.91 -16.37 8.23
CA PHE A 135 -0.75 -15.50 8.15
C PHE A 135 0.55 -16.21 7.74
N GLU A 136 0.79 -17.44 8.22
CA GLU A 136 1.98 -18.21 7.82
C GLU A 136 1.93 -18.59 6.34
N ALA A 137 0.76 -18.94 5.82
CA ALA A 137 0.58 -19.21 4.39
C ALA A 137 0.85 -17.96 3.53
N LEU A 138 0.47 -16.76 3.99
CA LEU A 138 0.85 -15.51 3.33
C LEU A 138 2.37 -15.32 3.32
N ILE A 139 3.03 -15.53 4.46
CA ILE A 139 4.50 -15.43 4.57
C ILE A 139 5.17 -16.41 3.60
N ASP A 140 4.70 -17.67 3.54
CA ASP A 140 5.25 -18.69 2.65
C ASP A 140 5.06 -18.34 1.17
N ASN A 141 3.90 -17.78 0.80
CA ASN A 141 3.66 -17.31 -0.57
C ASN A 141 4.63 -16.17 -0.93
N VAL A 142 4.79 -15.19 -0.04
CA VAL A 142 5.73 -14.09 -0.24
C VAL A 142 7.17 -14.63 -0.30
N ARG A 143 7.56 -15.56 0.58
CA ARG A 143 8.88 -16.22 0.59
C ARG A 143 9.16 -16.94 -0.71
N ARG A 144 8.18 -17.68 -1.24
CA ARG A 144 8.28 -18.33 -2.55
C ARG A 144 8.47 -17.29 -3.66
N TYR A 145 7.73 -16.19 -3.62
CA TYR A 145 7.84 -15.16 -4.64
C TYR A 145 9.22 -14.48 -4.62
N VAL A 146 9.71 -14.03 -3.47
CA VAL A 146 11.03 -13.37 -3.35
C VAL A 146 12.18 -14.28 -3.75
N THR A 147 12.06 -15.60 -3.52
CA THR A 147 13.11 -16.58 -3.86
C THR A 147 13.26 -16.74 -5.37
N ASN A 148 12.16 -16.59 -6.12
CA ASN A 148 12.11 -16.87 -7.56
C ASN A 148 12.16 -15.59 -8.42
N HIS A 149 12.20 -14.40 -7.82
CA HIS A 149 12.13 -13.14 -8.55
C HIS A 149 13.27 -12.18 -8.21
N LYS A 150 13.70 -11.44 -9.23
CA LYS A 150 14.59 -10.30 -9.08
C LYS A 150 13.72 -9.06 -8.92
N TYR A 151 13.92 -8.31 -7.84
CA TYR A 151 13.14 -7.10 -7.54
C TYR A 151 14.03 -6.00 -6.97
N SER A 152 13.56 -4.76 -6.94
CA SER A 152 14.15 -3.67 -6.14
C SER A 152 13.51 -3.53 -4.77
N GLY A 153 12.18 -3.60 -4.75
CA GLY A 153 11.30 -3.55 -3.60
C GLY A 153 10.08 -4.39 -3.89
N LEU A 154 9.48 -4.91 -2.81
CA LEU A 154 8.24 -5.68 -2.77
C LEU A 154 7.38 -5.20 -1.60
N ASN A 155 7.51 -3.92 -1.24
CA ASN A 155 6.68 -3.36 -0.18
C ASN A 155 5.22 -3.44 -0.61
N PHE A 156 4.37 -3.96 0.25
CA PHE A 156 2.96 -4.09 -0.05
C PHE A 156 2.07 -3.69 1.12
N LEU A 157 0.90 -3.18 0.77
CA LEU A 157 -0.22 -2.92 1.66
C LEU A 157 -1.36 -3.77 1.11
N LEU A 158 -1.81 -4.75 1.89
CA LEU A 158 -2.84 -5.70 1.49
C LEU A 158 -3.97 -5.68 2.53
N TYR A 159 -5.17 -5.30 2.15
CA TYR A 159 -6.34 -5.37 3.04
C TYR A 159 -7.25 -6.51 2.62
N ASP A 160 -7.64 -7.36 3.56
CA ASP A 160 -8.61 -8.45 3.38
C ASP A 160 -9.95 -8.04 4.01
N GLU A 161 -10.98 -7.83 3.18
CA GLU A 161 -12.31 -7.46 3.64
C GLU A 161 -12.98 -8.55 4.49
N ILE A 162 -12.72 -9.83 4.22
CA ILE A 162 -13.38 -10.94 4.90
C ILE A 162 -12.85 -11.07 6.32
N GLU A 163 -11.53 -10.92 6.48
CA GLU A 163 -10.86 -11.00 7.77
C GLU A 163 -10.80 -9.65 8.51
N ASP A 164 -11.21 -8.56 7.85
CA ASP A 164 -11.08 -7.19 8.34
C ASP A 164 -9.65 -6.92 8.87
N SER A 165 -8.66 -7.27 8.06
CA SER A 165 -7.25 -7.24 8.46
C SER A 165 -6.37 -6.63 7.38
N LEU A 166 -5.46 -5.76 7.82
CA LEU A 166 -4.42 -5.15 7.02
C LEU A 166 -3.12 -5.95 7.19
N TYR A 167 -2.50 -6.29 6.07
CA TYR A 167 -1.20 -6.92 5.97
C TYR A 167 -0.21 -5.93 5.35
N VAL A 168 0.92 -5.74 6.02
CA VAL A 168 1.95 -4.76 5.63
C VAL A 168 3.28 -5.47 5.47
N GLY A 169 3.84 -5.49 4.27
CA GLY A 169 5.17 -6.04 4.00
C GLY A 169 6.19 -4.95 3.72
N CYS A 170 7.34 -4.97 4.42
CA CYS A 170 8.50 -4.14 4.13
C CYS A 170 9.63 -5.04 3.60
N ILE A 171 9.82 -5.07 2.28
CA ILE A 171 10.71 -6.03 1.61
C ILE A 171 11.46 -5.31 0.50
N TYR A 172 12.78 -5.33 0.55
CA TYR A 172 13.62 -4.72 -0.48
C TYR A 172 14.96 -5.41 -0.63
N SER A 173 15.55 -5.29 -1.82
CA SER A 173 16.88 -5.85 -2.14
C SER A 173 17.98 -4.77 -2.21
N ARG A 174 17.58 -3.49 -2.24
CA ARG A 174 18.47 -2.33 -2.35
C ARG A 174 17.78 -1.07 -1.82
N SER A 175 18.53 0.02 -1.70
CA SER A 175 18.01 1.36 -1.38
C SER A 175 17.15 1.39 -0.10
N PRO A 176 17.69 0.98 1.07
CA PRO A 176 16.96 0.98 2.34
C PRO A 176 16.35 2.35 2.67
N ASP A 177 17.08 3.42 2.38
CA ASP A 177 16.60 4.81 2.58
C ASP A 177 15.34 5.12 1.79
N TYR A 178 15.08 4.40 0.70
CA TYR A 178 13.90 4.61 -0.15
C TYR A 178 12.76 3.66 0.23
N PHE A 179 13.06 2.39 0.50
CA PHE A 179 12.04 1.35 0.69
C PHE A 179 11.69 1.05 2.15
N THR A 180 12.33 1.67 3.14
CA THR A 180 11.89 1.47 4.52
C THR A 180 10.48 2.04 4.69
N LEU A 181 9.54 1.21 5.14
CA LEU A 181 8.22 1.64 5.59
C LEU A 181 8.32 2.13 7.03
N TYR A 182 7.48 3.09 7.39
CA TYR A 182 7.46 3.68 8.72
C TYR A 182 6.05 3.67 9.27
N TYR A 183 5.86 3.15 10.48
CA TYR A 183 4.54 3.05 11.10
C TYR A 183 4.49 3.71 12.47
N ASP A 184 3.28 4.06 12.89
CA ASP A 184 2.94 4.39 14.27
C ASP A 184 1.76 3.53 14.71
N GLN A 185 1.76 3.17 15.99
CA GLN A 185 0.66 2.47 16.62
C GLN A 185 0.40 3.08 18.00
N ASN A 186 -0.79 3.64 18.17
CA ASN A 186 -1.22 4.25 19.42
C ASN A 186 -2.71 3.94 19.67
N GLU A 187 -3.34 4.62 20.63
CA GLU A 187 -4.75 4.41 20.97
C GLU A 187 -5.72 4.70 19.81
N ALA A 188 -5.34 5.59 18.88
CA ALA A 188 -6.13 5.90 17.69
C ALA A 188 -6.02 4.83 16.59
N GLY A 189 -5.08 3.89 16.70
CA GLY A 189 -4.90 2.77 15.78
C GLY A 189 -3.50 2.68 15.18
N PHE A 190 -3.42 2.03 14.03
CA PHE A 190 -2.19 1.76 13.29
C PHE A 190 -2.20 2.54 11.98
N VAL A 191 -1.08 3.17 11.65
CA VAL A 191 -0.85 3.78 10.34
C VAL A 191 0.56 3.49 9.87
N VAL A 192 0.72 3.23 8.58
CA VAL A 192 2.02 3.04 7.93
C VAL A 192 2.13 3.95 6.72
N TYR A 193 3.33 4.49 6.49
CA TYR A 193 3.67 5.34 5.36
C TYR A 193 4.94 4.83 4.69
N SER A 194 5.07 5.13 3.40
CA SER A 194 6.30 4.88 2.64
C SER A 194 7.46 5.83 2.97
N GLU A 195 7.23 6.89 3.74
CA GLU A 195 8.27 7.77 4.28
C GLU A 195 7.97 8.19 5.72
N ASN A 196 9.01 8.63 6.43
CA ASN A 196 8.87 9.16 7.79
C ASN A 196 8.39 10.61 7.75
N VAL A 197 7.07 10.81 7.57
CA VAL A 197 6.46 12.13 7.34
C VAL A 197 6.66 13.15 8.47
N ASN A 198 6.87 12.69 9.71
CA ASN A 198 7.01 13.56 10.89
C ASN A 198 8.30 13.32 11.70
N GLY A 199 9.20 12.45 11.24
CA GLY A 199 10.44 12.10 11.97
C GLY A 199 10.25 11.07 13.10
N ASP A 200 9.05 10.95 13.66
CA ASP A 200 8.78 10.15 14.87
C ASP A 200 8.20 8.75 14.61
N LEU A 201 8.14 8.31 13.35
CA LEU A 201 7.60 6.99 13.02
C LEU A 201 8.62 5.87 13.21
N THR A 202 8.13 4.69 13.61
CA THR A 202 8.94 3.48 13.79
C THR A 202 9.28 2.86 12.43
N PRO A 203 10.55 2.66 12.07
CA PRO A 203 10.92 1.98 10.84
C PRO A 203 10.62 0.49 10.93
N MET A 204 10.08 -0.09 9.85
CA MET A 204 9.97 -1.53 9.68
C MET A 204 11.30 -2.15 9.26
N GLU A 205 11.54 -3.38 9.69
CA GLU A 205 12.72 -4.13 9.29
C GLU A 205 12.57 -4.70 7.86
N ASN A 206 13.67 -4.87 7.14
CA ASN A 206 13.64 -5.57 5.86
C ASN A 206 13.23 -7.03 6.05
N GLY A 207 12.26 -7.48 5.25
CA GLY A 207 11.67 -8.81 5.31
C GLY A 207 10.51 -8.91 6.30
N GLU A 208 10.15 -7.85 7.02
CA GLU A 208 9.06 -7.86 7.99
C GLU A 208 7.70 -7.87 7.31
N ILE A 209 6.79 -8.70 7.82
CA ILE A 209 5.36 -8.65 7.52
C ILE A 209 4.60 -8.49 8.83
N LEU A 210 3.68 -7.54 8.86
CA LEU A 210 2.76 -7.31 9.97
C LEU A 210 1.35 -7.68 9.54
N LYS A 211 0.60 -8.31 10.45
CA LYS A 211 -0.86 -8.36 10.40
C LYS A 211 -1.41 -7.40 11.42
N VAL A 212 -2.34 -6.56 10.98
CA VAL A 212 -2.96 -5.51 11.77
C VAL A 212 -4.47 -5.69 11.71
N SER A 213 -5.11 -5.75 12.87
CA SER A 213 -6.56 -5.85 13.00
C SER A 213 -7.02 -4.87 14.07
N ASN A 214 -8.08 -4.10 13.80
CA ASN A 214 -8.62 -3.09 14.72
C ASN A 214 -7.54 -2.13 15.27
N GLY A 215 -6.62 -1.71 14.40
CA GLY A 215 -5.55 -0.78 14.74
C GLY A 215 -4.43 -1.34 15.61
N LYS A 216 -4.34 -2.66 15.77
CA LYS A 216 -3.25 -3.31 16.52
C LYS A 216 -2.55 -4.34 15.65
N VAL A 217 -1.22 -4.37 15.71
CA VAL A 217 -0.42 -5.48 15.21
C VAL A 217 -0.77 -6.72 16.03
N THR A 218 -1.36 -7.72 15.38
CA THR A 218 -1.78 -8.99 15.99
C THR A 218 -0.79 -10.11 15.72
N GLN A 219 -0.08 -10.06 14.59
CA GLN A 219 0.98 -11.01 14.24
C GLN A 219 2.13 -10.28 13.53
N LYS A 220 3.34 -10.77 13.74
CA LYS A 220 4.57 -10.31 13.09
C LYS A 220 5.34 -11.53 12.60
N GLY A 221 5.80 -11.47 11.36
CA GLY A 221 6.55 -12.53 10.72
C GLY A 221 7.67 -11.99 9.86
N ARG A 222 8.53 -12.89 9.38
CA ARG A 222 9.66 -12.55 8.50
C ARG A 222 9.75 -13.47 7.30
N VAL A 223 10.10 -12.86 6.18
CA VAL A 223 10.33 -13.57 4.91
C VAL A 223 11.72 -14.21 4.89
N PHE A 224 12.73 -13.54 5.48
CA PHE A 224 14.13 -13.98 5.58
C PHE A 224 14.54 -14.15 7.05
#